data_AF-A0A350Y8D5-F1
#
_entry.id   AF-A0A350Y8D5-F1
#
_cell.length_a   1.000
_cell.length_b   1.000
_cell.length_c   1.000
_cell.angle_alpha   90.00
_cell.angle_beta   90.00
_cell.angle_gamma   90.00
#
_symmetry.space_group_name_H-M   'P 1'
#
loop_
_entity.id
_entity.type
_entity.pdbx_description
1 polymer ?
#
loop_
_entity_poly.entity_id
_entity_poly.type
_entity_poly.pdbx_seq_one_letter_code
_entity_poly.pdbx_strand_id
1 'polypeptide(L)' 'MLRNPEHPEKSWEDLEAELEENPERPFFAIGATTSERDRYAKERCKKYDRIAEKHPYTGGNIFYTCVKPKQRKGEN' A
#
# COMPACT_ATOMS: atom_id res chain seq x y z
N MET A 1 -13.30 -24.59 -13.83
CA MET A 1 -12.81 -23.59 -12.85
C MET A 1 -13.80 -23.57 -11.70
N LEU A 2 -13.37 -23.95 -10.50
CA LEU A 2 -14.23 -24.01 -9.31
C LEU A 2 -14.38 -22.59 -8.75
N ARG A 3 -15.53 -21.94 -8.98
CA ARG A 3 -15.85 -20.62 -8.42
C ARG A 3 -16.62 -20.84 -7.12
N ASN A 4 -16.05 -20.42 -5.99
CA ASN A 4 -16.77 -20.37 -4.72
C ASN A 4 -17.89 -19.32 -4.82
N PRO A 5 -19.17 -19.69 -4.64
CA PRO A 5 -20.32 -18.80 -4.86
C PRO A 5 -20.58 -17.80 -3.72
N GLU A 6 -19.87 -17.89 -2.59
CA GLU A 6 -20.13 -17.06 -1.41
C GLU A 6 -19.27 -15.78 -1.35
N HIS A 7 -18.20 -15.68 -2.14
CA HIS A 7 -17.41 -14.45 -2.28
C HIS A 7 -16.87 -14.31 -3.71
N PRO A 8 -17.71 -13.91 -4.68
CA PRO A 8 -17.23 -13.59 -6.01
C PRO A 8 -16.42 -12.30 -5.90
N GLU A 9 -15.10 -12.44 -5.88
CA GLU A 9 -14.14 -11.42 -6.32
C GLU A 9 -14.39 -10.04 -5.68
N LYS A 10 -13.88 -9.81 -4.46
CA LYS A 10 -13.87 -8.46 -3.86
C LYS A 10 -13.41 -7.45 -4.92
N SER A 11 -14.29 -6.52 -5.28
CA SER A 11 -13.99 -5.46 -6.24
C SER A 11 -12.77 -4.68 -5.74
N TRP A 12 -11.97 -4.13 -6.64
CA TRP A 12 -10.85 -3.27 -6.28
C TRP A 12 -11.26 -2.14 -5.32
N GLU A 13 -12.48 -1.64 -5.45
CA GLU A 13 -13.08 -0.64 -4.55
C GLU A 13 -13.26 -1.15 -3.10
N ASP A 14 -13.70 -2.40 -2.93
CA ASP A 14 -13.88 -3.02 -1.61
C ASP A 14 -12.53 -3.22 -0.91
N LEU A 15 -11.51 -3.57 -1.71
CA LEU A 15 -10.14 -3.73 -1.27
C LEU A 15 -9.49 -2.39 -0.91
N GLU A 16 -9.79 -1.32 -1.65
CA GLU A 16 -9.39 0.05 -1.29
C GLU A 16 -10.04 0.51 0.01
N ALA A 17 -11.34 0.26 0.23
CA ALA A 17 -12.01 0.62 1.48
C ALA A 17 -11.39 -0.07 2.71
N GLU A 18 -11.12 -1.39 2.66
CA GLU A 18 -10.42 -2.10 3.75
C GLU A 18 -9.00 -1.56 4.00
N LEU A 19 -8.36 -1.09 2.93
CA LEU A 19 -7.03 -0.49 2.91
C LEU A 19 -7.03 0.95 3.43
N GLU A 20 -8.17 1.64 3.40
CA GLU A 20 -8.38 2.94 4.04
C GLU A 20 -8.62 2.80 5.55
N GLU A 21 -9.33 1.75 5.98
CA GLU A 21 -9.53 1.44 7.40
C GLU A 21 -8.24 0.97 8.09
N ASN A 22 -7.29 0.39 7.34
CA ASN A 22 -6.03 -0.11 7.86
C ASN A 22 -4.83 0.44 7.07
N PRO A 23 -4.41 1.70 7.30
CA PRO A 23 -3.32 2.32 6.56
C PRO A 23 -1.97 1.61 6.73
N GLU A 24 -1.81 0.79 7.78
CA GLU A 24 -0.59 0.01 8.05
C GLU A 24 -0.48 -1.28 7.22
N ARG A 25 -1.57 -1.68 6.55
CA ARG A 25 -1.60 -2.91 5.77
C ARG A 25 -0.70 -2.80 4.53
N PRO A 26 0.12 -3.82 4.22
CA PRO A 26 0.88 -3.88 2.98
C PRO A 26 -0.01 -3.80 1.75
N PHE A 27 0.42 -3.05 0.74
CA PHE A 27 -0.31 -2.89 -0.52
C PHE A 27 0.62 -2.80 -1.74
N PHE A 28 0.12 -3.21 -2.90
CA PHE A 28 0.77 -2.93 -4.18
C PHE A 28 0.27 -1.60 -4.73
N ALA A 29 1.18 -0.68 -5.01
CA ALA A 29 0.81 0.59 -5.62
C ALA A 29 0.49 0.40 -7.10
N ILE A 30 -0.53 1.11 -7.58
CA ILE A 30 -0.92 1.14 -8.98
C ILE A 30 0.04 2.03 -9.78
N GLY A 31 0.34 1.63 -11.02
CA GLY A 31 1.23 2.38 -11.92
C GLY A 31 2.02 1.47 -12.87
N ALA A 32 2.23 1.94 -14.10
CA ALA A 32 2.98 1.20 -15.11
C ALA A 32 4.47 1.15 -14.76
N THR A 33 5.01 2.25 -14.22
CA THR A 33 6.42 2.39 -13.82
C THR A 33 6.59 2.41 -12.30
N THR A 34 7.79 2.06 -11.83
CA THR A 34 8.17 2.18 -10.41
C THR A 34 7.97 3.60 -9.88
N SER A 35 8.27 4.63 -10.69
CA SER A 35 8.10 6.03 -10.30
C SER A 35 6.63 6.40 -10.04
N GLU A 36 5.70 5.89 -10.87
CA GLU A 36 4.26 6.09 -10.68
C GLU A 36 3.76 5.38 -9.43
N ARG A 37 4.22 4.13 -9.21
CA ARG A 37 3.91 3.35 -8.00
C ARG A 37 4.40 4.07 -6.73
N ASP A 38 5.62 4.60 -6.76
CA ASP A 38 6.18 5.39 -5.66
C ASP A 38 5.37 6.66 -5.40
N ARG A 39 4.91 7.35 -6.45
CA ARG A 39 4.07 8.54 -6.31
C ARG A 39 2.72 8.18 -5.68
N TYR A 40 2.04 7.15 -6.20
CA TYR A 40 0.77 6.69 -5.65
C TYR A 40 0.89 6.31 -4.17
N ALA A 41 1.93 5.53 -3.82
CA ALA A 41 2.16 5.13 -2.43
C ALA A 41 2.37 6.33 -1.51
N LYS A 42 3.14 7.34 -1.94
CA LYS A 42 3.36 8.57 -1.17
C LYS A 42 2.08 9.38 -1.00
N GLU A 43 1.31 9.57 -2.06
CA GLU A 43 0.05 10.32 -1.99
C GLU A 43 -0.96 9.62 -1.08
N ARG A 44 -1.06 8.30 -1.18
CA ARG A 44 -1.90 7.49 -0.29
C ARG A 44 -1.48 7.63 1.17
N CYS A 45 -0.20 7.40 1.50
CA CYS A 45 0.25 7.46 2.89
C CYS A 45 0.18 8.88 3.47
N LYS A 46 0.33 9.92 2.63
CA LYS A 46 0.18 11.33 3.04
C LYS A 46 -1.23 11.64 3.54
N LYS A 47 -2.27 10.98 3.02
CA LYS A 47 -3.66 11.13 3.53
C LYS A 47 -3.77 10.77 5.02
N TYR A 48 -2.88 9.91 5.51
CA TYR A 48 -2.87 9.42 6.90
C TYR A 48 -1.73 9.99 7.75
N ASP A 49 -1.10 11.09 7.32
CA ASP A 49 0.08 11.68 7.97
C ASP A 49 1.24 10.66 8.16
N ARG A 50 1.40 9.77 7.18
CA ARG A 50 2.37 8.66 7.19
C ARG A 50 3.32 8.73 6.00
N ILE A 51 4.42 8.00 6.10
CA ILE A 51 5.43 7.86 5.04
C ILE A 51 5.26 6.49 4.37
N ALA A 52 5.32 6.46 3.05
CA ALA A 52 5.38 5.21 2.29
C ALA A 52 6.77 4.58 2.42
N GLU A 53 6.83 3.37 2.97
CA GLU A 53 8.03 2.54 2.99
C GLU A 53 7.89 1.46 1.91
N LYS A 54 8.94 1.30 1.09
CA LYS A 54 8.98 0.34 -0.01
C LYS A 54 9.70 -0.93 0.42
N HIS A 55 9.13 -2.07 0.05
CA HIS A 55 9.66 -3.39 0.38
C HIS A 55 9.78 -4.25 -0.87
N PRO A 56 10.94 -4.92 -1.06
CA PRO A 56 11.08 -5.86 -2.16
C PRO A 56 10.16 -7.05 -1.97
N TYR A 57 9.48 -7.45 -3.04
CA TYR A 57 8.70 -8.68 -3.11
C TYR A 57 9.37 -9.67 -4.07
N THR A 58 9.11 -10.96 -3.84
CA THR A 58 9.55 -12.03 -4.74
C THR A 58 9.12 -11.76 -6.20
N GLY A 59 10.02 -12.03 -7.14
CA GLY A 59 9.75 -11.86 -8.58
C GLY A 59 9.95 -10.43 -9.10
N GLY A 60 10.70 -9.58 -8.39
CA GLY A 60 11.00 -8.21 -8.85
C GLY A 60 9.85 -7.21 -8.66
N ASN A 61 8.80 -7.63 -7.97
CA ASN A 61 7.73 -6.75 -7.54
C ASN A 61 8.10 -6.01 -6.26
N ILE A 62 7.33 -4.98 -5.94
CA ILE A 62 7.53 -4.12 -4.78
C ILE A 62 6.17 -3.85 -4.16
N PHE A 63 6.08 -4.02 -2.84
CA PHE A 63 4.93 -3.62 -2.06
C PHE A 63 5.31 -2.47 -1.14
N TYR A 64 4.29 -1.76 -0.65
CA TYR A 64 4.44 -0.58 0.17
C TYR A 64 3.66 -0.73 1.48
N THR A 65 4.12 -0.05 2.51
CA THR A 65 3.42 0.07 3.82
C THR A 65 3.43 1.53 4.25
N CYS A 66 2.33 2.04 4.83
CA CYS A 66 2.34 3.37 5.42
C CYS A 66 2.79 3.32 6.87
N VAL A 67 4.04 3.71 7.09
CA VAL A 67 4.64 3.75 8.43
C VAL A 67 4.54 5.15 9.02
N LYS A 68 4.47 5.25 10.34
CA LYS A 68 4.58 6.55 11.00
C LYS A 68 5.91 7.20 10.61
N PRO A 69 5.96 8.51 10.36
CA PRO A 69 7.22 9.19 10.18
C PRO A 69 8.07 8.88 11.41
N LYS A 70 9.24 8.26 11.23
CA LYS A 70 10.19 8.15 12.34
C LYS A 70 10.45 9.59 12.77
N GLN A 71 9.98 9.98 13.97
CA GLN A 71 10.52 11.16 14.62
C GLN A 71 12.02 10.96 14.56
N ARG A 72 12.73 11.82 13.82
CA ARG A 72 14.17 11.89 13.96
C ARG A 72 14.39 12.18 15.44
N LYS A 73 14.72 11.17 16.23
CA LYS A 73 15.29 11.41 17.55
C LYS A 73 16.52 12.23 17.24
N GLY A 74 16.48 13.50 17.67
CA GLY A 74 17.62 14.39 17.51
C GLY A 74 18.86 13.65 17.97
N GLU A 75 19.82 13.54 17.06
CA GLU A 75 21.21 13.40 17.43
C GLU A 75 21.50 14.56 18.39
N ASN A 76 21.80 14.20 19.63
CA ASN A 76 22.24 15.08 20.70
C ASN A 76 23.77 15.13 20.68
#